data_AF-A0A355QGT7-F1
#
_entry.id   AF-A0A355QGT7-F1
#
_cell.length_a   1.000
_cell.length_b   1.000
_cell.length_c   1.000
_cell.angle_alpha   90.00
_cell.angle_beta   90.00
_cell.angle_gamma   90.00
#
_symmetry.space_group_name_H-M   'P 1'
#
loop_
_entity.id
_entity.type
_entity.pdbx_description
1 polymer ?
#
loop_
_entity_poly.entity_id
_entity_poly.type
_entity_poly.pdbx_seq_one_letter_code
_entity_poly.pdbx_strand_id
1 'polypeptide(L)' 'MRIVTWNVNSLKARLGRVEAWIVATEPDVLCLQETKMAD' A
#
# COMPACT_ATOMS: atom_id res chain seq x y z
N MET A 1 8.02 -14.72 -6.11
CA MET A 1 8.06 -13.33 -6.61
C MET A 1 6.66 -12.87 -7.00
N ARG A 2 6.07 -12.02 -6.17
CA ARG A 2 4.73 -11.44 -6.24
C ARG A 2 4.86 -9.92 -6.28
N ILE A 3 4.39 -9.32 -7.36
CA ILE A 3 4.38 -7.88 -7.57
C ILE A 3 2.94 -7.41 -7.53
N VAL A 4 2.65 -6.42 -6.68
CA VAL A 4 1.29 -5.90 -6.49
C VAL A 4 1.26 -4.40 -6.76
N THR A 5 0.17 -3.96 -7.37
CA THR A 5 -0.16 -2.55 -7.58
C THR A 5 -1.43 -2.21 -6.82
N TRP A 6 -1.45 -1.10 -6.09
CA TRP A 6 -2.60 -0.68 -5.30
C TRP A 6 -2.76 0.84 -5.28
N ASN A 7 -3.86 1.32 -5.85
CA ASN A 7 -4.33 2.68 -5.63
C ASN A 7 -4.94 2.79 -4.22
N VAL A 8 -4.25 3.47 -3.33
CA VAL A 8 -4.64 3.61 -1.92
C VAL A 8 -5.51 4.84 -1.67
N ASN A 9 -5.65 5.76 -2.63
CA ASN A 9 -6.50 6.95 -2.52
C ASN A 9 -6.29 7.77 -1.22
N SER A 10 -5.05 8.01 -0.83
CA SER A 10 -4.51 8.51 0.46
C SER A 10 -3.97 7.38 1.34
N LEU A 11 -2.63 7.30 1.37
CA LEU A 11 -1.87 6.37 2.20
C LEU A 11 -2.03 6.71 3.67
N LYS A 12 -1.93 7.99 4.04
CA LYS A 12 -2.05 8.45 5.43
C LYS A 12 -3.36 8.00 6.09
N ALA A 13 -4.48 8.09 5.36
CA ALA A 13 -5.79 7.66 5.86
C ALA A 13 -5.93 6.14 5.99
N ARG A 14 -5.04 5.34 5.38
CA ARG A 14 -5.18 3.87 5.25
C ARG A 14 -3.93 3.11 5.69
N LEU A 15 -2.99 3.76 6.36
CA LEU A 15 -1.68 3.19 6.68
C LEU A 15 -1.83 1.85 7.43
N GLY A 16 -2.64 1.81 8.49
CA GLY A 16 -2.85 0.57 9.24
C GLY A 16 -3.48 -0.56 8.42
N ARG A 17 -4.33 -0.25 7.41
CA ARG A 17 -4.87 -1.26 6.49
C ARG A 17 -3.78 -1.79 5.54
N VAL A 18 -2.92 -0.90 5.05
CA VAL A 18 -1.80 -1.27 4.17
C VAL A 18 -0.80 -2.15 4.93
N GLU A 19 -0.43 -1.77 6.16
CA GLU A 19 0.48 -2.55 7.02
C GLU A 19 -0.08 -3.94 7.33
N ALA A 20 -1.34 -4.02 7.77
CA ALA A 20 -1.99 -5.31 8.04
C ALA A 20 -2.03 -6.22 6.80
N TRP A 21 -2.26 -5.64 5.61
CA TRP A 21 -2.28 -6.38 4.37
C TRP A 21 -0.88 -6.86 3.94
N ILE A 22 0.17 -6.04 4.14
CA ILE A 22 1.56 -6.43 3.87
C ILE A 22 1.94 -7.64 4.73
N VAL A 23 1.62 -7.61 6.03
CA VAL A 23 1.90 -8.74 6.95
C VAL A 23 1.16 -10.01 6.52
N ALA A 24 -0.09 -9.89 6.07
CA ALA A 24 -0.88 -11.06 5.67
C ALA A 24 -0.47 -11.63 4.29
N THR A 25 0.08 -10.80 3.40
CA THR A 25 0.25 -11.15 1.98
C THR A 25 1.71 -11.32 1.56
N GLU A 26 2.66 -10.74 2.31
CA GLU A 26 4.10 -10.82 2.06
C GLU A 26 4.48 -10.64 0.57
N PRO A 27 4.10 -9.53 -0.09
CA PRO A 27 4.51 -9.28 -1.48
C PRO A 27 6.00 -8.97 -1.57
N ASP A 28 6.66 -9.43 -2.64
CA ASP A 28 8.06 -9.09 -2.90
C ASP A 28 8.20 -7.61 -3.32
N VAL A 29 7.22 -7.06 -4.05
CA VAL A 29 7.18 -5.64 -4.44
C VAL A 29 5.74 -5.11 -4.36
N LEU A 30 5.57 -3.93 -3.75
CA LEU A 30 4.30 -3.22 -3.66
C LEU A 30 4.43 -1.80 -4.24
N CYS A 31 3.72 -1.54 -5.33
CA CYS A 31 3.61 -0.22 -5.95
C CYS A 31 2.32 0.46 -5.48
N LEU A 32 2.43 1.66 -4.89
CA LEU A 32 1.28 2.42 -4.39
C LEU A 32 0.98 3.62 -5.30
N GLN A 33 -0.30 3.86 -5.58
CA GLN A 33 -0.78 5.04 -6.31
C GLN A 33 -1.71 5.89 -5.45
N GLU A 34 -1.83 7.18 -5.82
CA GLU A 34 -2.59 8.18 -5.07
C GLU A 34 -2.24 8.20 -3.58
N THR A 35 -0.94 8.27 -3.24
CA THR A 35 -0.52 8.30 -1.83
C THR A 35 -0.99 9.57 -1.10
N LYS A 36 -1.17 10.68 -1.83
CA LYS A 36 -1.64 11.99 -1.31
C LYS A 36 -0.84 12.43 -0.07
N MET A 37 0.49 12.29 -0.18
CA MET A 37 1.46 12.60 0.88
C MET A 37 2.13 13.97 0.72
N ALA A 38 1.90 14.65 -0.40
CA ALA A 38 2.51 15.94 -0.72
C ALA A 38 1.73 17.14 -0.15
N ASP A 39 0.65 16.88 0.58
CA ASP A 39 -0.17 17.87 1.29
C ASP A 39 0.26 17.99 2.77
#